data_AF-A0A2T0APB1-F1
#
_entry.id   AF-A0A2T0APB1-F1
#
_cell.length_a   1.000
_cell.length_b   1.000
_cell.length_c   1.000
_cell.angle_alpha   90.00
_cell.angle_beta   90.00
_cell.angle_gamma   90.00
#
_symmetry.space_group_name_H-M   'P 1'
#
loop_
_entity.id
_entity.type
_entity.pdbx_description
1 polymer ?
#
loop_
_entity_poly.entity_id
_entity_poly.type
_entity_poly.pdbx_seq_one_letter_code
_entity_poly.pdbx_strand_id
1 'polypeptide(L)'
;MQKIIIGILSGILFIILLSIIVVGVDTKSYKEVPNNNTSQIVDNIKIKSMYNKEDLNIDVYITKENKIDRMSIEDYVLGVVAAEMPAEFEIEALKAQAVAARTYGLAHKENFGAQKSPKACGADVNDTVEFQVFMNKEERMELWPKDKREEYWDKLNKAVKETENEVLSYDGKLVMAPYYFSTSSGRTEDAKDVFNRSIPYLKSVESPGEERSRKYVSEVKYTYGQLADILNRYNYNFNMKSSTLKNQIAILERTQGGSVSKMKIGNQYISGQNFRNILNLNSANFDIKFNSNDVVIVCKGYGHGVGMSQWGADAMAKEGYNYKEILSHYYQGTDVIKLNVK
;
A
#
# COMPACT_ATOMS: atom_id res chain seq x y z
N MET A 1 -33.72 -15.46 13.98
CA MET A 1 -33.13 -14.58 12.93
C MET A 1 -32.45 -13.34 13.53
N GLN A 2 -31.66 -13.48 14.60
CA GLN A 2 -30.93 -12.35 15.23
C GLN A 2 -29.47 -12.68 15.62
N LYS A 3 -28.98 -13.88 15.30
CA LYS A 3 -27.61 -14.33 15.63
C LYS A 3 -26.66 -14.42 14.42
N ILE A 4 -27.10 -14.03 13.21
CA ILE A 4 -26.31 -14.16 11.97
C ILE A 4 -25.69 -12.82 11.54
N ILE A 5 -26.16 -11.68 12.06
CA ILE A 5 -25.65 -10.34 11.68
C ILE A 5 -24.37 -9.95 12.44
N ILE A 6 -24.04 -10.63 13.55
CA ILE A 6 -22.88 -10.28 14.39
C ILE A 6 -21.55 -10.80 13.81
N GLY A 7 -21.57 -11.81 12.92
CA GLY A 7 -20.36 -12.41 12.35
C GLY A 7 -19.77 -11.70 11.12
N ILE A 8 -20.52 -10.79 10.48
CA ILE A 8 -20.08 -10.11 9.23
C ILE A 8 -19.54 -8.70 9.53
N LEU A 9 -19.93 -8.08 10.66
CA LEU A 9 -19.35 -6.81 11.11
C LEU A 9 -18.02 -6.97 11.85
N SER A 10 -17.73 -8.13 12.46
CA SER A 10 -16.47 -8.35 13.19
C SER A 10 -15.26 -8.51 12.26
N GLY A 11 -15.44 -9.03 11.04
CA GLY A 11 -14.34 -9.21 10.07
C GLY A 11 -13.91 -7.92 9.36
N ILE A 12 -14.78 -6.92 9.25
CA ILE A 12 -14.44 -5.61 8.66
C ILE A 12 -13.95 -4.64 9.75
N LEU A 13 -14.40 -4.80 11.00
CA LEU A 13 -13.96 -3.98 12.13
C LEU A 13 -12.56 -4.37 12.64
N PHE A 14 -12.10 -5.60 12.41
CA PHE A 14 -10.78 -6.08 12.88
C PHE A 14 -9.60 -5.46 12.11
N ILE A 15 -9.81 -5.02 10.87
CA ILE A 15 -8.80 -4.28 10.08
C ILE A 15 -8.73 -2.80 10.52
N ILE A 16 -9.78 -2.27 11.16
CA ILE A 16 -9.82 -0.87 11.64
C ILE A 16 -9.20 -0.74 13.04
N LEU A 17 -9.14 -1.83 13.83
CA LEU A 17 -8.62 -1.79 15.20
C LEU A 17 -7.11 -1.97 15.35
N LEU A 18 -6.38 -2.36 14.30
CA LEU A 18 -4.91 -2.48 14.33
C LEU A 18 -4.16 -1.14 14.19
N SER A 19 -4.86 -0.02 13.94
CA SER A 19 -4.28 1.32 14.10
C SER A 19 -4.18 1.80 15.56
N ILE A 20 -4.56 0.96 16.52
CA ILE A 20 -4.39 1.22 17.95
C ILE A 20 -3.35 0.23 18.49
N ILE A 21 -2.08 0.56 18.36
CA ILE A 21 -0.98 0.38 19.34
C ILE A 21 0.22 1.16 18.78
N VAL A 22 0.30 2.45 19.11
CA VAL A 22 1.54 3.09 19.56
C VAL A 22 1.12 4.10 20.62
N VAL A 23 0.90 3.60 21.83
CA VAL A 23 0.94 4.43 23.04
C VAL A 23 2.41 4.56 23.41
N GLY A 24 2.91 5.79 23.44
CA GLY A 24 4.12 6.15 24.18
C GLY A 24 5.42 6.08 23.41
N VAL A 25 5.60 6.97 22.42
CA VAL A 25 6.95 7.47 22.13
C VAL A 25 7.05 8.85 22.75
N ASP A 26 7.83 8.90 23.83
CA ASP A 26 8.29 10.11 24.49
C ASP A 26 8.82 11.09 23.43
N THR A 27 8.18 12.25 23.33
CA THR A 27 8.39 13.24 22.27
C THR A 27 9.59 14.11 22.58
N LYS A 28 10.72 13.49 22.90
CA LYS A 28 12.02 14.14 23.00
C LYS A 28 12.95 13.54 21.96
N SER A 29 13.37 14.40 21.04
CA SER A 29 14.32 14.17 19.95
C SER A 29 13.73 13.81 18.57
N TYR A 30 12.97 14.74 17.97
CA TYR A 30 13.24 15.05 16.56
C TYR A 30 14.58 15.83 16.53
N LYS A 31 15.68 15.11 16.66
CA LYS A 31 16.97 15.60 16.16
C LYS A 31 16.95 15.35 14.68
N GLU A 32 17.29 16.37 13.91
CA GLU A 32 17.63 16.26 12.50
C GLU A 32 18.41 14.96 12.28
N VAL A 33 17.89 14.09 11.42
CA VAL A 33 18.67 12.96 10.92
C VAL A 33 19.88 13.59 10.23
N PRO A 34 21.12 13.31 10.68
CA PRO A 34 22.29 13.82 10.01
C PRO A 34 22.24 13.38 8.56
N ASN A 35 22.45 14.33 7.66
CA ASN A 35 22.63 14.12 6.23
C ASN A 35 23.90 13.28 6.01
N ASN A 36 23.83 12.00 6.33
CA ASN A 36 24.86 11.03 6.05
C ASN A 36 24.56 10.44 4.68
N ASN A 37 25.32 10.92 3.70
CA ASN A 37 25.57 10.31 2.40
C ASN A 37 25.16 8.83 2.34
N THR A 38 23.94 8.59 1.87
CA THR A 38 23.50 7.28 1.34
C THR A 38 23.08 7.48 -0.12
N SER A 39 23.92 8.20 -0.86
CA SER A 39 24.06 7.98 -2.30
C SER A 39 25.08 6.85 -2.48
N GLN A 40 24.64 5.64 -2.12
CA GLN A 40 25.12 4.38 -2.67
C GLN A 40 23.94 3.43 -2.53
N ILE A 41 22.92 3.70 -3.34
CA ILE A 41 21.98 2.65 -3.73
C ILE A 41 22.86 1.55 -4.31
N VAL A 42 22.62 0.32 -3.89
CA VAL A 42 23.33 -0.87 -4.36
C VAL A 42 22.96 -1.07 -5.84
N ASP A 43 23.62 -0.32 -6.71
CA ASP A 43 23.27 -0.18 -8.14
C ASP A 43 23.67 -1.39 -8.99
N ASN A 44 24.11 -2.50 -8.40
CA ASN A 44 24.79 -3.59 -9.11
C ASN A 44 24.19 -5.00 -8.89
N ILE A 45 22.90 -5.13 -8.62
CA ILE A 45 22.31 -6.47 -8.49
C ILE A 45 21.57 -6.84 -9.76
N LYS A 46 22.37 -7.35 -10.70
CA LYS A 46 21.86 -8.02 -11.89
C LYS A 46 21.21 -9.33 -11.47
N ILE A 47 20.10 -9.63 -12.10
CA ILE A 47 19.42 -10.91 -11.95
C ILE A 47 20.41 -12.01 -12.35
N LYS A 48 20.58 -13.02 -11.48
CA LYS A 48 21.52 -14.13 -11.73
C LYS A 48 21.04 -14.90 -12.95
N SER A 49 21.98 -15.50 -13.67
CA SER A 49 21.66 -16.36 -14.81
C SER A 49 20.86 -17.60 -14.41
N MET A 50 21.00 -18.05 -13.16
CA MET A 50 20.32 -19.21 -12.58
C MET A 50 20.21 -19.07 -11.05
N TYR A 51 19.06 -19.46 -10.51
CA TYR A 51 18.77 -19.56 -9.08
C TYR A 51 18.49 -21.02 -8.72
N ASN A 52 18.76 -21.42 -7.48
CA ASN A 52 18.22 -22.65 -6.92
C ASN A 52 16.84 -22.36 -6.32
N LYS A 53 15.98 -23.37 -6.18
CA LYS A 53 14.68 -23.18 -5.49
C LYS A 53 14.82 -22.56 -4.09
N GLU A 54 15.85 -22.95 -3.34
CA GLU A 54 16.15 -22.40 -2.00
C GLU A 54 16.50 -20.91 -2.01
N ASP A 55 17.04 -20.38 -3.11
CA ASP A 55 17.32 -18.94 -3.22
C ASP A 55 16.03 -18.11 -3.25
N LEU A 56 14.92 -18.74 -3.61
CA LEU A 56 13.59 -18.14 -3.70
C LEU A 56 12.71 -18.50 -2.49
N ASN A 57 13.21 -19.20 -1.48
CA ASN A 57 12.47 -19.31 -0.23
C ASN A 57 12.49 -17.97 0.52
N ILE A 58 11.41 -17.63 1.20
CA ILE A 58 11.26 -16.37 1.95
C ILE A 58 10.95 -16.67 3.41
N ASP A 59 11.61 -15.94 4.30
CA ASP A 59 11.33 -16.00 5.73
C ASP A 59 10.31 -14.90 6.08
N VAL A 60 9.16 -15.27 6.61
CA VAL A 60 8.05 -14.37 6.95
C VAL A 60 7.83 -14.38 8.46
N TYR A 61 7.93 -13.21 9.08
CA TYR A 61 7.55 -13.05 10.49
C TYR A 61 6.02 -12.95 10.63
N ILE A 62 5.41 -13.96 11.25
CA ILE A 62 3.97 -14.06 11.52
C ILE A 62 3.67 -13.37 12.85
N THR A 63 3.15 -12.14 12.81
CA THR A 63 3.02 -11.27 13.98
C THR A 63 2.11 -11.85 15.06
N LYS A 64 1.00 -12.49 14.67
CA LYS A 64 0.02 -13.09 15.58
C LYS A 64 0.58 -14.28 16.38
N GLU A 65 1.55 -14.99 15.81
CA GLU A 65 2.17 -16.18 16.41
C GLU A 65 3.56 -15.91 16.99
N ASN A 66 4.13 -14.71 16.75
CA ASN A 66 5.48 -14.33 17.17
C ASN A 66 6.54 -15.36 16.72
N LYS A 67 6.47 -15.79 15.46
CA LYS A 67 7.37 -16.79 14.86
C LYS A 67 7.78 -16.42 13.44
N ILE A 68 8.86 -17.03 12.96
CA ILE A 68 9.29 -16.92 11.56
C ILE A 68 8.98 -18.23 10.85
N ASP A 69 8.18 -18.14 9.80
CA ASP A 69 7.87 -19.26 8.91
C ASP A 69 8.65 -19.11 7.60
N ARG A 70 9.37 -20.15 7.22
CA ARG A 70 10.08 -20.24 5.92
C ARG A 70 9.21 -20.97 4.92
N MET A 71 8.98 -20.36 3.76
CA MET A 71 8.14 -20.93 2.69
C MET A 71 8.70 -20.63 1.30
N SER A 72 8.16 -21.27 0.27
CA SER A 72 8.50 -20.91 -1.11
C SER A 72 7.97 -19.51 -1.44
N ILE A 73 8.63 -18.79 -2.37
CA ILE A 73 8.10 -17.49 -2.82
C ILE A 73 6.69 -17.62 -3.40
N GLU A 74 6.36 -18.75 -4.03
CA GLU A 74 5.04 -18.95 -4.64
C GLU A 74 3.95 -19.13 -3.58
N ASP A 75 4.23 -19.84 -2.48
CA ASP A 75 3.30 -19.95 -1.35
C ASP A 75 3.09 -18.61 -0.67
N TYR A 76 4.18 -17.84 -0.48
CA TYR A 76 4.11 -16.48 0.04
C TYR A 76 3.25 -15.58 -0.86
N VAL A 77 3.52 -15.57 -2.17
CA VAL A 77 2.78 -14.74 -3.14
C VAL A 77 1.31 -15.12 -3.18
N LEU A 78 0.97 -16.41 -3.09
CA LEU A 78 -0.43 -16.84 -3.01
C LEU A 78 -1.13 -16.29 -1.76
N GLY A 79 -0.46 -16.34 -0.60
CA GLY A 79 -0.98 -15.73 0.64
C GLY A 79 -1.13 -14.21 0.55
N VAL A 80 -0.19 -13.53 -0.11
CA VAL A 80 -0.27 -12.08 -0.35
C VAL A 80 -1.42 -11.72 -1.28
N VAL A 81 -1.56 -12.37 -2.45
CA VAL A 81 -2.66 -12.10 -3.39
C VAL A 81 -4.02 -12.37 -2.71
N ALA A 82 -4.10 -13.41 -1.89
CA ALA A 82 -5.30 -13.75 -1.13
C ALA A 82 -5.70 -12.69 -0.08
N ALA A 83 -4.72 -12.02 0.51
CA ALA A 83 -4.94 -10.98 1.51
C ALA A 83 -5.19 -9.59 0.88
N GLU A 84 -4.52 -9.28 -0.22
CA GLU A 84 -4.48 -7.93 -0.81
C GLU A 84 -5.59 -7.67 -1.82
N MET A 85 -5.99 -8.66 -2.62
CA MET A 85 -6.96 -8.48 -3.70
C MET A 85 -8.26 -9.27 -3.49
N PRO A 86 -9.42 -8.70 -3.85
CA PRO A 86 -10.66 -9.48 -3.94
C PRO A 86 -10.51 -10.59 -4.98
N ALA A 87 -10.91 -11.82 -4.62
CA ALA A 87 -10.79 -12.98 -5.49
C ALA A 87 -11.68 -12.90 -6.75
N GLU A 88 -12.71 -12.06 -6.68
CA GLU A 88 -13.63 -11.77 -7.77
C GLU A 88 -12.96 -10.99 -8.90
N PHE A 89 -11.85 -10.28 -8.65
CA PHE A 89 -11.17 -9.49 -9.67
C PHE A 89 -10.69 -10.33 -10.85
N GLU A 90 -10.59 -9.71 -12.01
CA GLU A 90 -10.19 -10.42 -13.22
C GLU A 90 -8.83 -11.13 -13.08
N ILE A 91 -8.69 -12.27 -13.76
CA ILE A 91 -7.49 -13.11 -13.64
C ILE A 91 -6.22 -12.36 -14.03
N GLU A 92 -6.29 -11.47 -15.03
CA GLU A 92 -5.14 -10.67 -15.47
C GLU A 92 -4.72 -9.62 -14.43
N ALA A 93 -5.67 -9.08 -13.65
CA ALA A 93 -5.34 -8.21 -12.52
C ALA A 93 -4.69 -9.00 -11.37
N LEU A 94 -5.18 -10.22 -11.08
CA LEU A 94 -4.57 -11.11 -10.08
C LEU A 94 -3.14 -11.53 -10.48
N LYS A 95 -2.90 -11.79 -11.78
CA LYS A 95 -1.56 -12.06 -12.31
C LYS A 95 -0.63 -10.87 -12.16
N ALA A 96 -1.10 -9.66 -12.45
CA ALA A 96 -0.31 -8.44 -12.27
C ALA A 96 0.12 -8.27 -10.80
N GLN A 97 -0.80 -8.49 -9.86
CA GLN A 97 -0.49 -8.48 -8.43
C GLN A 97 0.46 -9.59 -8.01
N ALA A 98 0.33 -10.80 -8.56
CA ALA A 98 1.25 -11.89 -8.27
C ALA A 98 2.70 -11.53 -8.66
N VAL A 99 2.91 -10.98 -9.85
CA VAL A 99 4.24 -10.52 -10.31
C VAL A 99 4.76 -9.37 -9.44
N ALA A 100 3.93 -8.37 -9.13
CA ALA A 100 4.32 -7.25 -8.27
C ALA A 100 4.70 -7.73 -6.85
N ALA A 101 3.91 -8.63 -6.27
CA ALA A 101 4.15 -9.18 -4.94
C ALA A 101 5.39 -10.09 -4.90
N ARG A 102 5.60 -10.92 -5.92
CA ARG A 102 6.82 -11.73 -6.04
C ARG A 102 8.07 -10.86 -6.10
N THR A 103 8.00 -9.83 -6.94
CA THR A 103 9.08 -8.83 -7.06
C THR A 103 9.34 -8.16 -5.71
N TYR A 104 8.29 -7.78 -4.98
CA TYR A 104 8.41 -7.14 -3.67
C TYR A 104 9.08 -8.06 -2.64
N GLY A 105 8.61 -9.30 -2.52
CA GLY A 105 9.16 -10.28 -1.58
C GLY A 105 10.64 -10.53 -1.85
N LEU A 106 11.02 -10.74 -3.12
CA LEU A 106 12.42 -10.92 -3.49
C LEU A 106 13.27 -9.66 -3.28
N ALA A 107 12.71 -8.47 -3.52
CA ALA A 107 13.39 -7.19 -3.27
C ALA A 107 13.69 -6.93 -1.78
N HIS A 108 13.15 -7.75 -0.86
CA HIS A 108 13.44 -7.70 0.58
C HIS A 108 14.44 -8.77 1.05
N LYS A 109 14.96 -9.59 0.13
CA LYS A 109 15.95 -10.62 0.46
C LYS A 109 17.37 -10.11 0.26
N GLU A 110 18.26 -10.50 1.17
CA GLU A 110 19.69 -10.14 1.12
C GLU A 110 20.41 -10.69 -0.12
N ASN A 111 20.01 -11.87 -0.63
CA ASN A 111 20.58 -12.43 -1.86
C ASN A 111 20.13 -11.70 -3.14
N PHE A 112 19.17 -10.79 -3.03
CA PHE A 112 18.82 -9.76 -4.02
C PHE A 112 19.26 -8.35 -3.57
N GLY A 113 20.05 -8.28 -2.49
CA GLY A 113 20.70 -7.13 -1.85
C GLY A 113 19.81 -6.09 -1.22
N ALA A 114 18.68 -6.55 -0.69
CA ALA A 114 18.03 -5.83 0.39
C ALA A 114 18.94 -5.73 1.62
N GLN A 115 18.75 -4.69 2.41
CA GLN A 115 19.20 -4.67 3.80
C GLN A 115 18.06 -5.16 4.69
N LYS A 116 18.38 -5.97 5.71
CA LYS A 116 17.37 -6.41 6.67
C LYS A 116 16.71 -5.23 7.36
N SER A 117 15.38 -5.24 7.38
CA SER A 117 14.59 -4.25 8.10
C SER A 117 14.37 -4.71 9.55
N PRO A 118 14.61 -3.86 10.56
CA PRO A 118 14.28 -4.19 11.95
C PRO A 118 12.80 -4.56 12.15
N LYS A 119 11.92 -4.06 11.29
CA LYS A 119 10.47 -4.34 11.31
C LYS A 119 10.12 -5.78 10.92
N ALA A 120 11.03 -6.48 10.22
CA ALA A 120 10.85 -7.88 9.88
C ALA A 120 11.25 -8.84 11.01
N CYS A 121 11.69 -8.32 12.18
CA CYS A 121 12.00 -9.12 13.36
C CYS A 121 12.99 -10.29 13.10
N GLY A 122 13.96 -10.08 12.19
CA GLY A 122 14.97 -11.07 11.81
C GLY A 122 14.67 -11.87 10.53
N ALA A 123 13.42 -11.81 10.05
CA ALA A 123 12.96 -12.40 8.79
C ALA A 123 13.25 -11.49 7.57
N ASP A 124 12.82 -11.89 6.37
CA ASP A 124 12.89 -11.06 5.16
C ASP A 124 11.77 -9.99 5.17
N VAL A 125 10.55 -10.38 5.57
CA VAL A 125 9.34 -9.53 5.64
C VAL A 125 8.49 -9.88 6.87
N ASN A 126 7.50 -9.03 7.20
CA ASN A 126 6.40 -9.40 8.11
C ASN A 126 5.05 -9.47 7.37
N ASP A 127 4.02 -10.01 8.03
CA ASP A 127 2.70 -10.28 7.48
C ASP A 127 1.73 -9.08 7.46
N THR A 128 2.23 -7.85 7.67
CA THR A 128 1.42 -6.64 7.85
C THR A 128 1.62 -5.60 6.75
N VAL A 129 0.85 -4.51 6.83
CA VAL A 129 0.95 -3.34 5.94
C VAL A 129 2.30 -2.62 5.98
N GLU A 130 3.19 -2.97 6.91
CA GLU A 130 4.58 -2.49 6.88
C GLU A 130 5.37 -3.04 5.69
N PHE A 131 4.94 -4.19 5.17
CA PHE A 131 5.46 -4.82 3.96
C PHE A 131 4.30 -5.13 3.02
N GLN A 132 3.79 -6.36 3.07
CA GLN A 132 2.61 -6.80 2.32
C GLN A 132 1.77 -7.63 3.28
N VAL A 133 0.45 -7.45 3.22
CA VAL A 133 -0.42 -8.28 4.05
C VAL A 133 -0.32 -9.72 3.56
N PHE A 134 -0.06 -10.65 4.47
CA PHE A 134 0.00 -12.07 4.18
C PHE A 134 -1.07 -12.78 5.01
N MET A 135 -1.74 -13.76 4.41
CA MET A 135 -2.71 -14.62 5.08
C MET A 135 -2.52 -16.06 4.61
N ASN A 136 -2.46 -17.00 5.54
CA ASN A 136 -2.39 -18.42 5.18
C ASN A 136 -3.74 -18.92 4.63
N LYS A 137 -3.71 -20.12 4.04
CA LYS A 137 -4.89 -20.72 3.38
C LYS A 137 -6.04 -20.89 4.36
N GLU A 138 -5.76 -21.40 5.54
CA GLU A 138 -6.74 -21.73 6.57
C GLU A 138 -7.50 -20.48 7.00
N GLU A 139 -6.79 -19.41 7.36
CA GLU A 139 -7.37 -18.11 7.75
C GLU A 139 -8.19 -17.51 6.61
N ARG A 140 -7.70 -17.61 5.37
CA ARG A 140 -8.45 -17.05 4.24
C ARG A 140 -9.74 -17.80 3.95
N MET A 141 -9.71 -19.12 4.01
CA MET A 141 -10.86 -19.99 3.77
C MET A 141 -11.97 -19.82 4.82
N GLU A 142 -11.65 -19.33 6.01
CA GLU A 142 -12.62 -18.99 7.05
C GLU A 142 -13.37 -17.68 6.77
N LEU A 143 -12.71 -16.72 6.10
CA LEU A 143 -13.27 -15.40 5.81
C LEU A 143 -14.13 -15.37 4.54
N TRP A 144 -13.85 -16.25 3.58
CA TRP A 144 -14.61 -16.31 2.32
C TRP A 144 -15.96 -17.03 2.46
N PRO A 145 -16.94 -16.70 1.59
CA PRO A 145 -18.18 -17.44 1.50
C PRO A 145 -17.92 -18.94 1.24
N LYS A 146 -18.55 -19.81 2.05
CA LYS A 146 -18.27 -21.26 2.04
C LYS A 146 -18.49 -21.92 0.68
N ASP A 147 -19.44 -21.43 -0.08
CA ASP A 147 -19.80 -21.90 -1.42
C ASP A 147 -18.86 -21.39 -2.53
N LYS A 148 -18.00 -20.42 -2.24
CA LYS A 148 -17.09 -19.79 -3.21
C LYS A 148 -15.61 -19.97 -2.91
N ARG A 149 -15.25 -20.26 -1.65
CA ARG A 149 -13.85 -20.24 -1.19
C ARG A 149 -12.90 -21.15 -1.97
N GLU A 150 -13.35 -22.33 -2.41
CA GLU A 150 -12.52 -23.24 -3.21
C GLU A 150 -12.31 -22.69 -4.63
N GLU A 151 -13.39 -22.21 -5.29
CA GLU A 151 -13.32 -21.54 -6.59
C GLU A 151 -12.37 -20.34 -6.55
N TYR A 152 -12.45 -19.54 -5.49
CA TYR A 152 -11.56 -18.41 -5.26
C TYR A 152 -10.12 -18.86 -5.09
N TRP A 153 -9.86 -19.82 -4.21
CA TRP A 153 -8.51 -20.32 -4.00
C TRP A 153 -7.89 -20.88 -5.28
N ASP A 154 -8.65 -21.65 -6.06
CA ASP A 154 -8.19 -22.21 -7.33
C ASP A 154 -7.87 -21.12 -8.35
N LYS A 155 -8.69 -20.06 -8.43
CA LYS A 155 -8.44 -18.92 -9.30
C LYS A 155 -7.17 -18.16 -8.92
N LEU A 156 -6.94 -17.92 -7.64
CA LEU A 156 -5.72 -17.27 -7.16
C LEU A 156 -4.50 -18.14 -7.40
N ASN A 157 -4.58 -19.43 -7.08
CA ASN A 157 -3.51 -20.39 -7.33
C ASN A 157 -3.16 -20.47 -8.82
N LYS A 158 -4.17 -20.42 -9.70
CA LYS A 158 -3.97 -20.33 -11.15
C LYS A 158 -3.21 -19.06 -11.55
N ALA A 159 -3.58 -17.90 -11.02
CA ALA A 159 -2.91 -16.62 -11.32
C ALA A 159 -1.42 -16.65 -10.93
N VAL A 160 -1.13 -17.16 -9.72
CA VAL A 160 0.24 -17.28 -9.21
C VAL A 160 1.04 -18.27 -10.06
N LYS A 161 0.48 -19.46 -10.34
CA LYS A 161 1.14 -20.49 -11.13
C LYS A 161 1.41 -20.07 -12.58
N GLU A 162 0.47 -19.37 -13.22
CA GLU A 162 0.66 -18.90 -14.60
C GLU A 162 1.71 -17.79 -14.71
N THR A 163 2.08 -17.15 -13.60
CA THR A 163 3.15 -16.15 -13.50
C THR A 163 4.34 -16.63 -12.67
N GLU A 164 4.48 -17.94 -12.48
CA GLU A 164 5.52 -18.54 -11.64
C GLU A 164 6.90 -18.06 -12.10
N ASN A 165 7.70 -17.61 -11.13
CA ASN A 165 9.03 -17.02 -11.33
C ASN A 165 9.09 -15.75 -12.20
N GLU A 166 7.95 -15.14 -12.57
CA GLU A 166 7.94 -13.86 -13.27
C GLU A 166 8.01 -12.68 -12.29
N VAL A 167 8.90 -11.73 -12.60
CA VAL A 167 9.21 -10.54 -11.81
C VAL A 167 9.31 -9.31 -12.69
N LEU A 168 9.19 -8.12 -12.09
CA LEU A 168 9.45 -6.85 -12.75
C LEU A 168 10.95 -6.57 -12.77
N SER A 169 11.44 -6.13 -13.92
CA SER A 169 12.80 -5.65 -14.11
C SER A 169 12.83 -4.26 -14.74
N TYR A 170 13.85 -3.48 -14.41
CA TYR A 170 14.13 -2.17 -15.00
C TYR A 170 15.62 -2.10 -15.29
N ASP A 171 15.99 -1.83 -16.54
CA ASP A 171 17.40 -1.81 -16.98
C ASP A 171 18.16 -3.12 -16.62
N GLY A 172 17.48 -4.27 -16.81
CA GLY A 172 18.03 -5.60 -16.53
C GLY A 172 18.25 -5.93 -15.04
N LYS A 173 17.78 -5.07 -14.13
CA LYS A 173 17.86 -5.26 -12.67
C LYS A 173 16.46 -5.51 -12.10
N LEU A 174 16.39 -6.21 -10.97
CA LEU A 174 15.13 -6.40 -10.26
C LEU A 174 14.54 -5.05 -9.84
N VAL A 175 13.24 -4.85 -10.03
CA VAL A 175 12.54 -3.67 -9.50
C VAL A 175 12.50 -3.74 -7.97
N MET A 176 13.11 -2.77 -7.29
CA MET A 176 13.20 -2.74 -5.82
C MET A 176 12.03 -2.03 -5.14
N ALA A 177 11.17 -1.35 -5.90
CA ALA A 177 10.03 -0.61 -5.39
C ALA A 177 8.73 -0.90 -6.19
N PRO A 178 8.26 -2.16 -6.27
CA PRO A 178 7.03 -2.51 -6.97
C PRO A 178 5.79 -2.17 -6.12
N TYR A 179 5.66 -0.90 -5.72
CA TYR A 179 4.58 -0.45 -4.85
C TYR A 179 3.22 -0.59 -5.52
N TYR A 180 2.20 -0.91 -4.73
CA TYR A 180 0.81 -0.99 -5.19
C TYR A 180 -0.11 -0.56 -4.05
N PHE A 181 -1.35 -0.20 -4.39
CA PHE A 181 -2.32 0.30 -3.44
C PHE A 181 -3.75 0.03 -3.94
N SER A 182 -4.75 0.26 -3.09
CA SER A 182 -6.11 -0.19 -3.37
C SER A 182 -6.78 0.60 -4.50
N THR A 183 -6.94 1.91 -4.33
CA THR A 183 -7.78 2.72 -5.22
C THR A 183 -7.14 4.10 -5.40
N SER A 184 -7.00 4.57 -6.63
CA SER A 184 -6.50 5.92 -6.90
C SER A 184 -7.65 6.93 -6.94
N SER A 185 -7.31 8.20 -7.15
CA SER A 185 -8.31 9.25 -7.35
C SER A 185 -8.71 9.43 -8.82
N GLY A 186 -8.25 8.54 -9.70
CA GLY A 186 -8.33 8.63 -11.17
C GLY A 186 -6.93 8.72 -11.80
N ARG A 187 -5.91 9.08 -11.01
CA ARG A 187 -4.50 9.09 -11.39
C ARG A 187 -3.63 8.58 -10.23
N THR A 188 -2.50 7.97 -10.58
CA THR A 188 -1.44 7.61 -9.61
C THR A 188 -0.55 8.80 -9.29
N GLU A 189 0.26 8.67 -8.25
CA GLU A 189 1.24 9.65 -7.78
C GLU A 189 2.66 9.30 -8.24
N ASP A 190 3.49 10.33 -8.47
CA ASP A 190 4.94 10.15 -8.62
C ASP A 190 5.55 9.79 -7.26
N ALA A 191 6.46 8.82 -7.22
CA ALA A 191 7.17 8.44 -6.00
C ALA A 191 7.92 9.63 -5.35
N LYS A 192 8.37 10.60 -6.15
CA LYS A 192 9.01 11.82 -5.65
C LYS A 192 8.07 12.62 -4.76
N ASP A 193 6.80 12.72 -5.11
CA ASP A 193 5.85 13.58 -4.42
C ASP A 193 5.36 12.96 -3.09
N VAL A 194 5.36 11.63 -3.00
CA VAL A 194 4.87 10.90 -1.82
C VAL A 194 6.01 10.45 -0.90
N PHE A 195 7.11 9.95 -1.47
CA PHE A 195 8.23 9.37 -0.72
C PHE A 195 9.50 10.23 -0.75
N ASN A 196 9.46 11.41 -1.37
CA ASN A 196 10.62 12.29 -1.57
C ASN A 196 11.81 11.57 -2.25
N ARG A 197 11.52 10.56 -3.09
CA ARG A 197 12.52 9.78 -3.83
C ARG A 197 12.07 9.64 -5.27
N SER A 198 12.89 10.15 -6.20
CA SER A 198 12.64 9.95 -7.62
C SER A 198 12.95 8.50 -8.00
N ILE A 199 11.94 7.79 -8.50
CA ILE A 199 12.05 6.42 -8.99
C ILE A 199 11.57 6.42 -10.45
N PRO A 200 12.42 6.08 -11.44
CA PRO A 200 12.12 6.30 -12.86
C PRO A 200 10.83 5.65 -13.35
N TYR A 201 10.52 4.45 -12.84
CA TYR A 201 9.35 3.67 -13.23
C TYR A 201 8.09 3.98 -12.41
N LEU A 202 8.15 4.86 -11.40
CA LEU A 202 7.00 5.23 -10.56
C LEU A 202 6.58 6.67 -10.82
N LYS A 203 5.88 6.87 -11.94
CA LYS A 203 5.36 8.15 -12.40
C LYS A 203 3.84 8.18 -12.33
N SER A 204 3.30 9.39 -12.28
CA SER A 204 1.85 9.61 -12.32
C SER A 204 1.30 9.19 -13.69
N VAL A 205 0.39 8.22 -13.69
CA VAL A 205 -0.37 7.76 -14.86
C VAL A 205 -1.87 7.85 -14.59
N GLU A 206 -2.67 7.88 -15.66
CA GLU A 206 -4.13 7.71 -15.55
C GLU A 206 -4.45 6.33 -14.98
N SER A 207 -5.55 6.22 -14.24
CA SER A 207 -5.99 4.96 -13.64
C SER A 207 -7.51 4.84 -13.79
N PRO A 208 -8.00 4.13 -14.82
CA PRO A 208 -9.42 4.08 -15.14
C PRO A 208 -10.23 3.20 -14.17
N GLY A 209 -11.55 3.43 -14.11
CA GLY A 209 -12.50 2.52 -13.45
C GLY A 209 -12.40 2.46 -11.92
N GLU A 210 -11.74 3.44 -11.30
CA GLU A 210 -11.54 3.56 -9.85
C GLU A 210 -12.84 3.78 -9.09
N GLU A 211 -13.79 4.50 -9.70
CA GLU A 211 -15.11 4.83 -9.15
C GLU A 211 -15.98 3.61 -8.84
N ARG A 212 -15.61 2.43 -9.36
CA ARG A 212 -16.25 1.15 -9.04
C ARG A 212 -15.87 0.65 -7.65
N SER A 213 -14.77 1.14 -7.08
CA SER A 213 -14.37 0.87 -5.70
C SER A 213 -15.33 1.55 -4.73
N ARG A 214 -15.83 0.79 -3.75
CA ARG A 214 -16.57 1.36 -2.61
C ARG A 214 -15.71 2.29 -1.75
N LYS A 215 -14.38 2.27 -1.92
CA LYS A 215 -13.43 3.14 -1.23
C LYS A 215 -13.01 4.35 -2.06
N TYR A 216 -13.58 4.54 -3.26
CA TYR A 216 -13.20 5.65 -4.16
C TYR A 216 -13.45 7.02 -3.54
N VAL A 217 -14.56 7.20 -2.82
CA VAL A 217 -14.83 8.41 -2.04
C VAL A 217 -15.09 8.00 -0.60
N SER A 218 -14.49 8.73 0.34
CA SER A 218 -14.79 8.60 1.76
C SER A 218 -14.94 9.95 2.42
N GLU A 219 -15.81 10.01 3.41
CA GLU A 219 -16.09 11.23 4.16
C GLU A 219 -15.84 11.00 5.65
N VAL A 220 -15.16 11.95 6.28
CA VAL A 220 -15.09 12.04 7.74
C VAL A 220 -15.58 13.42 8.19
N LYS A 221 -16.21 13.45 9.36
CA LYS A 221 -16.87 14.63 9.89
C LYS A 221 -16.42 14.90 11.32
N TYR A 222 -16.07 16.14 11.59
CA TYR A 222 -15.66 16.60 12.92
C TYR A 222 -16.43 17.87 13.30
N THR A 223 -16.68 18.06 14.58
CA THR A 223 -16.95 19.42 15.08
C THR A 223 -15.67 20.26 15.02
N TYR A 224 -15.83 21.58 15.02
CA TYR A 224 -14.70 22.52 15.07
C TYR A 224 -13.78 22.28 16.29
N GLY A 225 -14.37 21.99 17.46
CA GLY A 225 -13.61 21.66 18.67
C GLY A 225 -12.82 20.36 18.53
N GLN A 226 -13.47 19.29 18.08
CA GLN A 226 -12.82 17.98 17.88
C GLN A 226 -11.62 18.08 16.93
N LEU A 227 -11.76 18.76 15.79
CA LEU A 227 -10.66 18.89 14.84
C LEU A 227 -9.51 19.73 15.42
N ALA A 228 -9.82 20.83 16.12
CA ALA A 228 -8.80 21.64 16.79
C ALA A 228 -8.03 20.82 17.84
N ASP A 229 -8.74 20.05 18.66
CA ASP A 229 -8.16 19.22 19.72
C ASP A 229 -7.29 18.09 19.13
N ILE A 230 -7.74 17.42 18.07
CA ILE A 230 -6.94 16.41 17.38
C ILE A 230 -5.64 17.04 16.87
N LEU A 231 -5.72 18.16 16.15
CA LEU A 231 -4.55 18.83 15.60
C LEU A 231 -3.56 19.28 16.69
N ASN A 232 -4.05 19.84 17.79
CA ASN A 232 -3.21 20.35 18.88
C ASN A 232 -2.51 19.25 19.69
N ARG A 233 -2.95 17.99 19.60
CA ARG A 233 -2.27 16.85 20.27
C ARG A 233 -0.99 16.40 19.57
N TYR A 234 -0.74 16.82 18.33
CA TYR A 234 0.47 16.46 17.60
C TYR A 234 1.58 17.50 17.82
N ASN A 235 2.84 17.04 17.76
CA ASN A 235 4.05 17.82 18.06
C ASN A 235 4.37 18.97 17.09
N TYR A 236 3.40 19.43 16.31
CA TYR A 236 3.55 20.56 15.40
C TYR A 236 3.22 21.91 16.06
N ASN A 237 2.67 21.92 17.28
CA ASN A 237 2.28 23.14 18.01
C ASN A 237 1.44 24.09 17.13
N PHE A 238 0.42 23.56 16.47
CA PHE A 238 -0.41 24.32 15.52
C PHE A 238 -1.17 25.49 16.17
N ASN A 239 -1.45 25.42 17.49
CA ASN A 239 -2.19 26.43 18.25
C ASN A 239 -3.57 26.75 17.64
N MET A 240 -4.31 25.69 17.28
CA MET A 240 -5.61 25.79 16.64
C MET A 240 -6.67 26.27 17.62
N LYS A 241 -7.53 27.20 17.17
CA LYS A 241 -8.69 27.68 17.92
C LYS A 241 -9.96 27.30 17.18
N SER A 242 -10.89 26.65 17.86
CA SER A 242 -12.15 26.17 17.27
C SER A 242 -12.93 27.31 16.57
N SER A 243 -12.98 28.50 17.16
CA SER A 243 -13.70 29.67 16.63
C SER A 243 -13.09 30.28 15.35
N THR A 244 -11.80 30.04 15.08
CA THR A 244 -11.10 30.62 13.91
C THR A 244 -10.56 29.55 12.95
N LEU A 245 -10.91 28.28 13.16
CA LEU A 245 -10.29 27.13 12.48
C LEU A 245 -10.33 27.25 10.95
N LYS A 246 -11.45 27.74 10.39
CA LYS A 246 -11.64 27.94 8.95
C LYS A 246 -10.56 28.83 8.33
N ASN A 247 -10.08 29.83 9.06
CA ASN A 247 -9.08 30.79 8.58
C ASN A 247 -7.64 30.33 8.88
N GLN A 248 -7.48 29.23 9.64
CA GLN A 248 -6.19 28.69 10.04
C GLN A 248 -5.75 27.49 9.18
N ILE A 249 -6.62 26.95 8.32
CA ILE A 249 -6.32 25.79 7.47
C ILE A 249 -6.51 26.16 6.00
N ALA A 250 -5.49 25.94 5.18
CA ALA A 250 -5.57 26.16 3.74
C ALA A 250 -4.76 25.11 2.97
N ILE A 251 -5.38 24.49 1.97
CA ILE A 251 -4.66 23.69 0.96
C ILE A 251 -4.01 24.68 -0.01
N LEU A 252 -2.71 24.54 -0.26
CA LEU A 252 -1.94 25.49 -1.06
C LEU A 252 -1.54 24.92 -2.41
N GLU A 253 -1.07 23.67 -2.42
CA GLU A 253 -0.52 23.02 -3.61
C GLU A 253 -1.00 21.57 -3.67
N ARG A 254 -1.11 21.04 -4.90
CA ARG A 254 -1.43 19.65 -5.18
C ARG A 254 -0.41 19.05 -6.15
N THR A 255 -0.22 17.75 -6.06
CA THR A 255 0.56 16.95 -7.02
C THR A 255 -0.20 16.77 -8.32
N GLN A 256 0.44 16.18 -9.33
CA GLN A 256 -0.22 15.78 -10.57
C GLN A 256 -1.29 14.68 -10.35
N GLY A 257 -1.09 13.78 -9.37
CA GLY A 257 -2.06 12.76 -8.98
C GLY A 257 -3.21 13.30 -8.12
N GLY A 258 -3.15 14.57 -7.71
CA GLY A 258 -4.20 15.29 -7.01
C GLY A 258 -4.06 15.32 -5.49
N SER A 259 -3.11 14.58 -4.90
CA SER A 259 -2.81 14.67 -3.47
C SER A 259 -2.39 16.07 -3.05
N VAL A 260 -2.73 16.46 -1.84
CA VAL A 260 -2.27 17.72 -1.24
C VAL A 260 -0.76 17.61 -0.99
N SER A 261 0.05 18.31 -1.78
CA SER A 261 1.51 18.34 -1.59
C SER A 261 1.90 19.30 -0.46
N LYS A 262 1.12 20.37 -0.27
CA LYS A 262 1.38 21.39 0.74
C LYS A 262 0.10 22.03 1.24
N MET A 263 -0.03 22.12 2.56
CA MET A 263 -1.09 22.85 3.23
C MET A 263 -0.56 23.64 4.43
N LYS A 264 -1.24 24.73 4.75
CA LYS A 264 -1.01 25.55 5.94
C LYS A 264 -1.98 25.14 7.05
N ILE A 265 -1.45 24.95 8.26
CA ILE A 265 -2.23 24.75 9.49
C ILE A 265 -1.65 25.66 10.57
N GLY A 266 -2.42 26.67 10.98
CA GLY A 266 -1.92 27.75 11.82
C GLY A 266 -0.75 28.47 11.14
N ASN A 267 0.43 28.42 11.76
CA ASN A 267 1.67 28.98 11.20
C ASN A 267 2.60 27.93 10.57
N GLN A 268 2.20 26.66 10.57
CA GLN A 268 3.01 25.55 10.06
C GLN A 268 2.60 25.18 8.63
N TYR A 269 3.56 24.62 7.90
CA TYR A 269 3.34 24.00 6.60
C TYR A 269 3.58 22.50 6.72
N ILE A 270 2.62 21.69 6.27
CA ILE A 270 2.74 20.24 6.26
C ILE A 270 2.29 19.68 4.91
N SER A 271 2.66 18.43 4.62
CA SER A 271 2.12 17.69 3.49
C SER A 271 0.74 17.14 3.79
N GLY A 272 -0.02 16.83 2.74
CA GLY A 272 -1.28 16.09 2.85
C GLY A 272 -1.10 14.70 3.45
N GLN A 273 0.07 14.06 3.27
CA GLN A 273 0.37 12.77 3.87
C GLN A 273 0.47 12.85 5.40
N ASN A 274 1.06 13.93 5.94
CA ASN A 274 1.07 14.17 7.38
C ASN A 274 -0.34 14.40 7.92
N PHE A 275 -1.15 15.21 7.22
CA PHE A 275 -2.54 15.45 7.61
C PHE A 275 -3.39 14.18 7.55
N ARG A 276 -3.21 13.38 6.51
CA ARG A 276 -3.83 12.05 6.36
C ARG A 276 -3.50 11.16 7.56
N ASN A 277 -2.23 11.06 7.95
CA ASN A 277 -1.82 10.26 9.10
C ASN A 277 -2.41 10.78 10.42
N ILE A 278 -2.44 12.11 10.59
CA ILE A 278 -3.00 12.77 11.79
C ILE A 278 -4.48 12.42 12.00
N LEU A 279 -5.26 12.39 10.92
CA LEU A 279 -6.71 12.16 10.96
C LEU A 279 -7.13 10.74 10.55
N ASN A 280 -6.17 9.87 10.24
CA ASN A 280 -6.39 8.53 9.70
C ASN A 280 -7.29 8.54 8.44
N LEU A 281 -6.99 9.42 7.49
CA LEU A 281 -7.72 9.51 6.22
C LEU A 281 -7.32 8.40 5.24
N ASN A 282 -8.24 8.05 4.36
CA ASN A 282 -8.02 7.04 3.33
C ASN A 282 -6.91 7.40 2.33
N SER A 283 -6.73 8.69 2.03
CA SER A 283 -5.71 9.19 1.11
C SER A 283 -5.25 10.61 1.46
N ALA A 284 -4.17 11.07 0.82
CA ALA A 284 -3.73 12.46 0.88
C ALA A 284 -4.43 13.36 -0.17
N ASN A 285 -5.32 12.79 -1.00
CA ASN A 285 -6.16 13.55 -1.91
C ASN A 285 -7.51 13.81 -1.25
N PHE A 286 -7.63 14.96 -0.59
CA PHE A 286 -8.85 15.37 0.10
C PHE A 286 -9.18 16.84 -0.15
N ASP A 287 -10.46 17.18 0.03
CA ASP A 287 -10.96 18.54 0.17
C ASP A 287 -11.55 18.74 1.57
N ILE A 288 -11.48 19.96 2.09
CA ILE A 288 -12.01 20.33 3.42
C ILE A 288 -13.15 21.32 3.23
N LYS A 289 -14.35 20.97 3.71
CA LYS A 289 -15.55 21.80 3.69
C LYS A 289 -15.88 22.27 5.10
N PHE A 290 -15.88 23.59 5.29
CA PHE A 290 -16.26 24.23 6.55
C PHE A 290 -17.73 24.66 6.48
N ASN A 291 -18.61 23.86 7.08
CA ASN A 291 -20.04 24.15 7.20
C ASN A 291 -20.32 24.94 8.48
N SER A 292 -21.57 25.34 8.73
CA SER A 292 -21.91 26.17 9.90
C SER A 292 -21.58 25.50 11.25
N ASN A 293 -21.73 24.18 11.35
CA ASN A 293 -21.59 23.44 12.62
C ASN A 293 -20.45 22.42 12.62
N ASP A 294 -19.89 22.11 11.45
CA ASP A 294 -18.98 21.00 11.28
C ASP A 294 -17.97 21.22 10.16
N VAL A 295 -16.91 20.42 10.20
CA VAL A 295 -15.90 20.32 9.16
C VAL A 295 -15.99 18.94 8.55
N VAL A 296 -16.21 18.91 7.25
CA VAL A 296 -16.32 17.68 6.46
C VAL A 296 -15.08 17.55 5.59
N ILE A 297 -14.38 16.43 5.70
CA ILE A 297 -13.20 16.12 4.88
C ILE A 297 -13.57 14.99 3.94
N VAL A 298 -13.52 15.29 2.64
CA VAL A 298 -13.88 14.34 1.58
C VAL A 298 -12.60 13.89 0.90
N CYS A 299 -12.27 12.60 1.03
CA CYS A 299 -11.09 12.00 0.40
C CYS A 299 -11.49 11.29 -0.88
N LYS A 300 -10.57 11.25 -1.84
CA LYS A 300 -10.64 10.41 -3.04
C LYS A 300 -9.51 9.38 -3.06
N GLY A 301 -9.83 8.14 -3.37
CA GLY A 301 -8.90 7.01 -3.36
C GLY A 301 -8.61 6.46 -1.96
N TYR A 302 -7.85 5.37 -1.93
CA TYR A 302 -7.44 4.62 -0.74
C TYR A 302 -6.03 4.06 -0.92
N GLY A 303 -5.09 4.53 -0.09
CA GLY A 303 -3.68 4.13 -0.15
C GLY A 303 -2.74 5.30 -0.47
N HIS A 304 -1.47 5.01 -0.67
CA HIS A 304 -0.44 6.04 -0.90
C HIS A 304 -0.42 6.57 -2.34
N GLY A 305 -1.04 5.88 -3.30
CA GLY A 305 -1.22 6.39 -4.66
C GLY A 305 -0.09 6.08 -5.65
N VAL A 306 1.01 5.46 -5.21
CA VAL A 306 2.22 5.25 -6.03
C VAL A 306 2.25 3.85 -6.62
N GLY A 307 2.58 3.71 -7.91
CA GLY A 307 2.67 2.42 -8.58
C GLY A 307 1.30 1.89 -9.00
N MET A 308 1.05 0.58 -8.83
CA MET A 308 -0.16 -0.06 -9.36
C MET A 308 -1.40 0.14 -8.47
N SER A 309 -2.48 0.63 -9.07
CA SER A 309 -3.81 0.61 -8.44
C SER A 309 -4.46 -0.76 -8.66
N GLN A 310 -4.91 -1.42 -7.60
CA GLN A 310 -5.58 -2.73 -7.69
C GLN A 310 -6.92 -2.63 -8.43
N TRP A 311 -7.73 -1.62 -8.12
CA TRP A 311 -9.01 -1.39 -8.79
C TRP A 311 -8.83 -0.92 -10.24
N GLY A 312 -7.78 -0.13 -10.51
CA GLY A 312 -7.42 0.26 -11.86
C GLY A 312 -6.90 -0.92 -12.69
N ALA A 313 -6.12 -1.84 -12.11
CA ALA A 313 -5.69 -3.08 -12.75
C ALA A 313 -6.89 -3.96 -13.14
N ASP A 314 -7.89 -4.09 -12.26
CA ASP A 314 -9.13 -4.80 -12.57
C ASP A 314 -9.97 -4.10 -13.66
N ALA A 315 -9.93 -2.77 -13.73
CA ALA A 315 -10.58 -2.02 -14.81
C ALA A 315 -9.95 -2.34 -16.16
N MET A 316 -8.63 -2.23 -16.24
CA MET A 316 -7.90 -2.55 -17.45
C MET A 316 -8.10 -4.02 -17.85
N ALA A 317 -8.05 -4.96 -16.91
CA ALA A 317 -8.31 -6.37 -17.21
C ALA A 317 -9.72 -6.60 -17.79
N LYS A 318 -10.75 -5.90 -17.28
CA LYS A 318 -12.12 -5.94 -17.83
C LYS A 318 -12.24 -5.35 -19.22
N GLU A 319 -11.35 -4.44 -19.58
CA GLU A 319 -11.23 -3.86 -20.93
C GLU A 319 -10.38 -4.73 -21.88
N GLY A 320 -9.86 -5.87 -21.40
CA GLY A 320 -9.15 -6.86 -22.20
C GLY A 320 -7.62 -6.72 -22.19
N TYR A 321 -7.06 -5.82 -21.37
CA TYR A 321 -5.61 -5.72 -21.18
C TYR A 321 -5.09 -6.94 -20.42
N ASN A 322 -3.96 -7.49 -20.88
CA ASN A 322 -3.27 -8.56 -20.16
C ASN A 322 -2.40 -8.02 -19.01
N TYR A 323 -1.97 -8.90 -18.11
CA TYR A 323 -1.18 -8.51 -16.94
C TYR A 323 0.14 -7.79 -17.25
N LYS A 324 0.79 -8.07 -18.38
CA LYS A 324 2.03 -7.38 -18.77
C LYS A 324 1.74 -5.94 -19.20
N GLU A 325 0.66 -5.73 -19.93
CA GLU A 325 0.19 -4.39 -20.32
C GLU A 325 -0.19 -3.57 -19.08
N ILE A 326 -0.95 -4.17 -18.16
CA ILE A 326 -1.31 -3.57 -16.86
C ILE A 326 -0.05 -3.14 -16.09
N LEU A 327 0.91 -4.05 -15.94
CA LEU A 327 2.16 -3.76 -15.24
C LEU A 327 2.98 -2.65 -15.93
N SER A 328 3.12 -2.70 -17.25
CA SER A 328 3.87 -1.69 -18.01
C SER A 328 3.25 -0.29 -17.95
N HIS A 329 1.92 -0.22 -17.79
CA HIS A 329 1.19 1.02 -17.61
C HIS A 329 1.52 1.68 -16.27
N TYR A 330 1.47 0.92 -15.16
CA TYR A 330 1.74 1.45 -13.82
C TYR A 330 3.22 1.59 -13.47
N TYR A 331 4.06 0.74 -14.06
CA TYR A 331 5.51 0.70 -13.85
C TYR A 331 6.25 1.02 -15.16
N GLN A 332 6.36 2.31 -15.47
CA GLN A 332 6.81 2.77 -16.79
C GLN A 332 8.24 2.32 -17.13
N GLY A 333 8.39 1.73 -18.31
CA GLY A 333 9.69 1.25 -18.81
C GLY A 333 10.22 0.00 -18.10
N THR A 334 9.38 -0.71 -17.34
CA THR A 334 9.71 -2.02 -16.79
C THR A 334 9.32 -3.15 -17.73
N ASP A 335 10.04 -4.26 -17.61
CA ASP A 335 9.75 -5.51 -18.32
C ASP A 335 9.37 -6.60 -17.32
N VAL A 336 8.44 -7.47 -17.72
CA VAL A 336 8.18 -8.73 -17.02
C VAL A 336 9.15 -9.79 -17.55
N ILE A 337 10.02 -10.28 -16.69
CA ILE A 337 10.98 -11.34 -17.03
C ILE A 337 10.79 -12.56 -16.14
N LYS A 338 11.16 -13.72 -16.65
CA LYS A 338 11.11 -14.98 -15.91
C LYS A 338 12.49 -15.35 -15.36
N LEU A 339 12.57 -15.60 -14.06
CA LEU A 339 13.78 -16.09 -13.42
C LEU A 339 14.05 -17.54 -13.84
N ASN A 340 15.31 -17.86 -14.12
CA ASN A 340 15.73 -19.24 -14.39
C ASN A 340 15.98 -19.95 -13.07
N VAL A 341 15.23 -21.01 -12.79
CA VAL A 341 15.35 -21.80 -11.55
C VAL A 341 15.69 -23.24 -11.88
N LYS A 342 16.72 -23.79 -11.21
CA LYS A 342 17.18 -25.18 -11.37
C LYS A 342 16.57 -26.11 -10.32
#